data_AF-A0A4W6CMW9-F1
#
_entry.id   AF-A0A4W6CMW9-F1
#
_cell.length_a   1.000
_cell.length_b   1.000
_cell.length_c   1.000
_cell.angle_alpha   90.00
_cell.angle_beta   90.00
_cell.angle_gamma   90.00
#
_symmetry.space_group_name_H-M   'P 1'
#
loop_
_entity.id
_entity.type
_entity.pdbx_description
1 polymer ?
#
loop_
_entity_poly.entity_id
_entity_poly.type
_entity_poly.pdbx_seq_one_letter_code
_entity_poly.pdbx_strand_id
1 'polypeptide(L)'
;LEVTQIHKDFTMETFAGPVFASLRSSLGMTEQEYQQSLCSENCYLQFISNSKSKADFFLTNDKRFFLKTQNKREIKFLLANLKIYMEHLRTYPHSLLVKFLGVHRIKIPHRRKKYFIVMQSVFYPDDRINARYDIKGCEVSRWTEPAPEGSQIIVVLKDLNFEGQYITLDQQRPWLLRQVEIDTHFLCRLNVLDYSLLLAHQPLHHDERHQSLSFASLIMRTKKSVILGAQNSDATELPDFRAQNRRLLPNLKNPLHVIDGPEQRYFIGIIDIFTVYSFKKRLEHWWKRLRHPGRSFSTVSPQTYCLRLCEWVQDHTK
;
A
#
# COMPACT_ATOMS: atom_id res chain seq x y z
N LEU A 1 19.86 13.96 -11.86
CA LEU A 1 20.19 12.55 -11.54
C LEU A 1 19.37 11.63 -12.45
N GLU A 2 19.69 11.62 -13.75
CA GLU A 2 19.20 10.65 -14.75
C GLU A 2 20.44 9.92 -15.25
N VAL A 3 20.41 8.59 -15.28
CA VAL A 3 21.52 7.76 -15.78
C VAL A 3 21.01 6.97 -16.98
N THR A 4 21.72 7.07 -18.09
CA THR A 4 21.39 6.36 -19.34
C THR A 4 22.31 5.16 -19.52
N GLN A 5 21.71 4.00 -19.73
CA GLN A 5 22.38 2.75 -20.08
C GLN A 5 22.02 2.41 -21.53
N ILE A 6 23.04 2.17 -22.35
CA ILE A 6 22.88 1.86 -23.77
C ILE A 6 23.10 0.35 -23.93
N HIS A 7 22.09 -0.33 -24.45
CA HIS A 7 22.14 -1.75 -24.80
C HIS A 7 22.06 -1.89 -26.33
N LYS A 8 22.38 -3.08 -26.84
CA LYS A 8 22.38 -3.37 -28.28
C LYS A 8 21.06 -2.98 -28.98
N ASP A 9 19.94 -3.31 -28.35
CA ASP A 9 18.61 -3.19 -28.96
C ASP A 9 17.73 -2.09 -28.34
N PHE A 10 18.16 -1.48 -27.23
CA PHE A 10 17.38 -0.46 -26.52
C PHE A 10 18.27 0.43 -25.63
N THR A 11 17.75 1.58 -25.23
CA THR A 11 18.35 2.39 -24.17
C THR A 11 17.43 2.41 -22.96
N MET A 12 17.99 2.26 -21.77
CA MET A 12 17.28 2.33 -20.50
C MET A 12 17.77 3.53 -19.69
N GLU A 13 16.84 4.34 -19.21
CA GLU A 13 17.14 5.51 -18.40
C GLU A 13 16.55 5.34 -17.02
N THR A 14 17.37 5.57 -16.00
CA THR A 14 17.01 5.45 -14.59
C THR A 14 16.96 6.83 -13.96
N PHE A 15 15.83 7.16 -13.31
CA PHE A 15 15.60 8.45 -12.69
C PHE A 15 15.83 8.37 -11.18
N ALA A 16 16.54 9.34 -10.62
CA ALA A 16 16.79 9.49 -9.19
C ALA A 16 17.33 8.21 -8.51
N GLY A 17 18.18 7.46 -9.23
CA GLY A 17 18.73 6.17 -8.79
C GLY A 17 19.24 6.15 -7.34
N PRO A 18 20.11 7.10 -6.91
CA PRO A 18 20.60 7.16 -5.53
C PRO A 18 19.51 7.36 -4.47
N VAL A 19 18.43 8.10 -4.79
CA VAL A 19 17.31 8.33 -3.87
C VAL A 19 16.54 7.04 -3.64
N PHE A 20 16.25 6.30 -4.71
CA PHE A 20 15.58 5.01 -4.61
C PHE A 20 16.47 3.93 -3.99
N ALA A 21 17.78 3.96 -4.21
CA ALA A 21 18.73 3.08 -3.51
C ALA A 21 18.72 3.33 -1.99
N SER A 22 18.70 4.60 -1.57
CA SER A 22 18.56 4.96 -0.17
C SER A 22 17.23 4.47 0.42
N LEU A 23 16.13 4.59 -0.32
CA LEU A 23 14.84 4.03 0.10
C LEU A 23 14.93 2.52 0.28
N ARG A 24 15.42 1.78 -0.73
CA ARG A 24 15.59 0.32 -0.67
C ARG A 24 16.39 -0.09 0.57
N SER A 25 17.52 0.58 0.81
CA SER A 25 18.35 0.35 2.01
C SER A 25 17.58 0.58 3.32
N SER A 26 16.77 1.65 3.41
CA SER A 26 15.95 1.93 4.60
C SER A 26 14.81 0.93 4.84
N LEU A 27 14.30 0.31 3.77
CA LEU A 27 13.36 -0.81 3.83
C LEU A 27 14.07 -2.14 4.12
N GLY A 28 15.39 -2.08 4.21
CA GLY A 28 16.25 -3.20 4.46
C GLY A 28 16.45 -4.12 3.27
N MET A 29 16.36 -3.61 2.07
CA MET A 29 16.68 -4.36 0.86
C MET A 29 18.10 -4.02 0.41
N THR A 30 18.91 -5.04 0.12
CA THR A 30 20.20 -4.84 -0.56
C THR A 30 19.98 -4.66 -2.06
N GLU A 31 20.91 -3.97 -2.72
CA GLU A 31 20.86 -3.83 -4.18
C GLU A 31 20.97 -5.18 -4.89
N GLN A 32 21.72 -6.13 -4.32
CA GLN A 32 21.84 -7.48 -4.86
C GLN A 32 20.52 -8.24 -4.81
N GLU A 33 19.80 -8.24 -3.68
CA GLU A 33 18.49 -8.88 -3.57
C GLU A 33 17.46 -8.24 -4.51
N TYR A 34 17.48 -6.92 -4.63
CA TYR A 34 16.61 -6.19 -5.55
C TYR A 34 16.87 -6.59 -7.01
N GLN A 35 18.14 -6.64 -7.41
CA GLN A 35 18.55 -7.04 -8.76
C GLN A 35 18.26 -8.50 -9.05
N GLN A 36 18.48 -9.41 -8.10
CA GLN A 36 18.18 -10.84 -8.27
C GLN A 36 16.68 -11.07 -8.52
N SER A 37 15.81 -10.36 -7.81
CA SER A 37 14.35 -10.43 -8.00
C SER A 37 13.92 -9.91 -9.38
N LEU A 38 14.48 -8.78 -9.82
CA LEU A 38 14.14 -8.17 -11.10
C LEU A 38 14.78 -8.87 -12.30
N CYS A 39 16.00 -9.37 -12.18
CA CYS A 39 16.78 -9.95 -13.27
C CYS A 39 16.80 -11.47 -13.24
N SER A 40 15.82 -12.10 -12.57
CA SER A 40 15.64 -13.55 -12.60
C SER A 40 15.47 -14.03 -14.05
N GLU A 41 15.99 -15.22 -14.35
CA GLU A 41 15.79 -15.88 -15.64
C GLU A 41 14.32 -16.31 -15.84
N ASN A 42 13.55 -16.41 -14.75
CA ASN A 42 12.13 -16.73 -14.80
C ASN A 42 11.30 -15.57 -15.33
N CYS A 43 10.23 -15.90 -16.07
CA CYS A 43 9.31 -14.90 -16.60
C CYS A 43 8.54 -14.19 -15.48
N TYR A 44 8.26 -12.90 -15.71
CA TYR A 44 7.33 -12.15 -14.87
C TYR A 44 5.90 -12.65 -15.06
N LEU A 45 5.12 -12.57 -13.98
CA LEU A 45 3.69 -12.84 -14.01
C LEU A 45 2.97 -11.58 -14.51
N GLN A 46 2.35 -11.64 -15.69
CA GLN A 46 1.60 -10.51 -16.24
C GLN A 46 0.14 -10.54 -15.77
N PHE A 47 -0.36 -9.40 -15.28
CA PHE A 47 -1.76 -9.26 -14.89
C PHE A 47 -2.56 -8.68 -16.05
N ILE A 48 -3.69 -9.32 -16.36
CA ILE A 48 -4.72 -8.72 -17.21
C ILE A 48 -5.53 -7.78 -16.31
N SER A 49 -5.19 -6.49 -16.35
CA SER A 49 -5.94 -5.48 -15.61
C SER A 49 -7.23 -5.13 -16.35
N ASN A 50 -8.38 -5.37 -15.72
CA ASN A 50 -9.67 -4.81 -16.17
C ASN A 50 -9.84 -3.31 -15.82
N SER A 51 -8.74 -2.62 -15.47
CA SER A 51 -8.80 -1.22 -15.10
C SER A 51 -8.97 -0.30 -16.32
N LYS A 52 -9.54 0.89 -16.09
CA LYS A 52 -9.73 1.90 -17.15
C LYS A 52 -8.41 2.43 -17.73
N SER A 53 -7.33 2.40 -16.95
CA SER A 53 -5.98 2.71 -17.44
C SER A 53 -5.41 1.45 -18.09
N LYS A 54 -5.16 1.49 -19.39
CA LYS A 54 -4.48 0.43 -20.18
C LYS A 54 -3.00 0.23 -19.77
N ALA A 55 -2.71 0.29 -18.47
CA ALA A 55 -1.38 0.10 -17.93
C ALA A 55 -1.09 -1.39 -17.85
N ASP A 56 0.06 -1.80 -18.39
CA ASP A 56 0.62 -3.11 -18.21
C ASP A 56 1.15 -3.24 -16.76
N PHE A 57 0.82 -4.36 -16.11
CA PHE A 57 1.32 -4.74 -14.79
C PHE A 57 2.03 -6.08 -14.89
N PHE A 58 3.23 -6.13 -14.31
CA PHE A 58 4.03 -7.34 -14.19
C PHE A 58 4.43 -7.50 -12.72
N LEU A 59 4.52 -8.74 -12.26
CA LEU A 59 5.02 -9.09 -10.94
C LEU A 59 6.25 -9.97 -11.12
N THR A 60 7.28 -9.71 -10.31
CA THR A 60 8.47 -10.55 -10.27
C THR A 60 8.10 -11.99 -9.93
N ASN A 61 8.93 -12.95 -10.36
CA ASN A 61 8.66 -14.36 -10.14
C ASN A 61 8.57 -14.72 -8.64
N ASP A 62 9.37 -14.06 -7.81
CA ASP A 62 9.33 -14.16 -6.34
C ASP A 62 8.21 -13.33 -5.69
N LYS A 63 7.37 -12.66 -6.48
CA LYS A 63 6.21 -11.88 -6.07
C LYS A 63 6.50 -10.67 -5.16
N ARG A 64 7.76 -10.27 -5.01
CA ARG A 64 8.17 -9.16 -4.14
C ARG A 64 7.87 -7.79 -4.73
N PHE A 65 7.95 -7.65 -6.05
CA PHE A 65 7.87 -6.34 -6.73
C PHE A 65 6.93 -6.34 -7.92
N PHE A 66 6.14 -5.27 -8.03
CA PHE A 66 5.40 -4.96 -9.24
C PHE A 66 6.18 -4.01 -10.13
N LEU A 67 6.13 -4.28 -11.43
CA LEU A 67 6.48 -3.33 -12.48
C LEU A 67 5.18 -2.85 -13.12
N LYS A 68 4.95 -1.54 -13.06
CA LYS A 68 3.75 -0.92 -13.62
C LYS A 68 4.15 0.11 -14.66
N THR A 69 3.58 -0.01 -15.86
CA THR A 69 3.75 1.04 -16.87
C THR A 69 3.04 2.32 -16.44
N GLN A 70 3.67 3.45 -16.70
CA GLN A 70 3.19 4.77 -16.33
C GLN A 70 3.27 5.70 -17.53
N ASN A 71 2.40 6.70 -17.56
CA ASN A 71 2.49 7.76 -18.56
C ASN A 71 3.49 8.85 -18.12
N LYS A 72 3.93 9.67 -19.07
CA LYS A 72 4.93 10.72 -18.82
C LYS A 72 4.46 11.75 -17.77
N ARG A 73 3.16 12.04 -17.68
CA ARG A 73 2.62 13.01 -16.70
C ARG A 73 2.72 12.47 -15.28
N GLU A 74 2.40 11.19 -15.08
CA GLU A 74 2.51 10.50 -13.79
C GLU A 74 3.96 10.44 -13.31
N ILE A 75 4.90 10.11 -14.20
CA ILE A 75 6.34 10.14 -13.86
C ILE A 75 6.80 11.55 -13.50
N LYS A 76 6.39 12.58 -14.26
CA LYS A 76 6.73 13.97 -13.92
C LYS A 76 6.16 14.37 -12.56
N PHE A 77 4.94 13.95 -12.26
CA PHE A 77 4.31 14.19 -10.96
C PHE A 77 5.09 13.52 -9.82
N LEU A 78 5.46 12.25 -9.97
CA LEU A 78 6.26 11.54 -8.96
C LEU A 78 7.60 12.24 -8.72
N LEU A 79 8.35 12.53 -9.78
CA LEU A 79 9.67 13.14 -9.67
C LEU A 79 9.60 14.56 -9.10
N ALA A 80 8.57 15.33 -9.44
CA ALA A 80 8.36 16.67 -8.88
C ALA A 80 8.04 16.64 -7.37
N ASN A 81 7.37 15.59 -6.88
CA ASN A 81 6.99 15.43 -5.48
C ASN A 81 7.90 14.44 -4.72
N LEU A 82 8.99 13.97 -5.34
CA LEU A 82 9.83 12.90 -4.79
C LEU A 82 10.42 13.30 -3.43
N LYS A 83 10.87 14.54 -3.28
CA LYS A 83 11.43 15.05 -2.03
C LYS A 83 10.44 14.93 -0.86
N ILE A 84 9.24 15.48 -1.02
CA ILE A 84 8.22 15.47 0.03
C ILE A 84 7.65 14.07 0.29
N TYR A 85 7.61 13.21 -0.73
CA TYR A 85 7.28 11.79 -0.56
C TYR A 85 8.33 11.06 0.30
N MET A 86 9.62 11.26 0.02
CA MET A 86 10.70 10.68 0.81
C MET A 86 10.72 11.21 2.24
N GLU A 87 10.46 12.50 2.43
CA GLU A 87 10.33 13.10 3.77
C GLU A 87 9.15 12.51 4.55
N HIS A 88 8.01 12.29 3.90
CA HIS A 88 6.84 11.62 4.51
C HIS A 88 7.19 10.21 4.98
N LEU A 89 7.79 9.38 4.11
CA LEU A 89 8.19 8.01 4.47
C LEU A 89 9.24 7.96 5.59
N ARG A 90 10.16 8.93 5.63
CA ARG A 90 11.16 9.02 6.72
C ARG A 90 10.50 9.42 8.04
N THR A 91 9.49 10.29 8.00
CA THR A 91 8.78 10.77 9.18
C THR A 91 7.82 9.71 9.72
N TYR A 92 7.18 8.97 8.82
CA TYR A 92 6.21 7.91 9.10
C TYR A 92 6.71 6.58 8.50
N PRO A 93 7.67 5.91 9.17
CA PRO A 93 8.30 4.68 8.63
C PRO A 93 7.29 3.57 8.36
N HIS A 94 6.18 3.53 9.11
CA HIS A 94 5.08 2.57 8.95
C HIS A 94 3.95 3.06 8.02
N SER A 95 4.21 4.09 7.21
CA SER A 95 3.24 4.57 6.21
C SER A 95 2.71 3.44 5.34
N LEU A 96 1.42 3.45 5.07
CA LEU A 96 0.74 2.50 4.19
C LEU A 96 0.91 2.86 2.71
N LEU A 97 1.45 4.03 2.38
CA LEU A 97 1.69 4.43 1.00
C LEU A 97 2.58 3.41 0.28
N VAL A 98 2.24 3.09 -0.97
CA VAL A 98 3.06 2.26 -1.86
C VAL A 98 4.50 2.75 -1.87
N LYS A 99 5.46 1.82 -1.78
CA LYS A 99 6.90 2.10 -1.83
C LYS A 99 7.38 2.02 -3.27
N PHE A 100 7.70 3.17 -3.87
CA PHE A 100 8.30 3.21 -5.20
C PHE A 100 9.79 2.93 -5.10
N LEU A 101 10.22 1.80 -5.64
CA LEU A 101 11.59 1.30 -5.53
C LEU A 101 12.44 1.67 -6.74
N GLY A 102 11.85 2.17 -7.83
CA GLY A 102 12.60 2.58 -9.01
C GLY A 102 11.71 3.22 -10.04
N VAL A 103 12.30 4.08 -10.86
CA VAL A 103 11.62 4.75 -11.98
C VAL A 103 12.52 4.66 -13.20
N HIS A 104 11.98 4.13 -14.28
CA HIS A 104 12.74 3.85 -15.49
C HIS A 104 11.98 4.26 -16.75
N ARG A 105 12.75 4.50 -17.81
CA ARG A 105 12.25 4.72 -19.17
C ARG A 105 13.02 3.82 -20.12
N ILE A 106 12.30 3.07 -20.94
CA ILE A 106 12.87 2.25 -22.00
C ILE A 106 12.55 2.87 -23.36
N LYS A 107 13.58 2.98 -24.21
CA LYS A 107 13.45 3.40 -25.61
C LYS A 107 13.97 2.28 -26.49
N ILE A 108 13.11 1.73 -27.32
CA ILE A 108 13.45 0.76 -28.35
C ILE A 108 13.36 1.50 -29.70
N PRO A 109 14.33 1.35 -30.61
CA PRO A 109 14.26 1.95 -31.95
C PRO A 109 12.90 1.66 -32.62
N HIS A 110 12.35 2.67 -33.29
CA HIS A 110 11.06 2.60 -33.99
C HIS A 110 9.82 2.27 -33.12
N ARG A 111 9.95 2.21 -31.79
CA ARG A 111 8.82 2.03 -30.86
C ARG A 111 8.60 3.26 -29.99
N ARG A 112 7.36 3.42 -29.50
CA ARG A 112 7.05 4.43 -28.50
C ARG A 112 7.80 4.11 -27.21
N LYS A 113 8.53 5.10 -26.67
CA LYS A 113 9.16 4.98 -25.35
C LYS A 113 8.12 4.68 -24.28
N LYS A 114 8.43 3.74 -23.40
CA LYS A 114 7.60 3.38 -22.25
C LYS A 114 8.27 3.83 -20.97
N TYR A 115 7.48 4.30 -20.02
CA TYR A 115 7.94 4.53 -18.66
C TYR A 115 7.34 3.45 -17.77
N PHE A 116 8.09 3.05 -16.76
CA PHE A 116 7.59 2.13 -15.75
C PHE A 116 8.20 2.46 -14.40
N ILE A 117 7.47 2.07 -13.37
CA ILE A 117 7.92 2.12 -11.98
C ILE A 117 8.06 0.71 -11.47
N VAL A 118 9.02 0.51 -10.58
CA VAL A 118 9.10 -0.66 -9.73
C VAL A 118 8.55 -0.27 -8.37
N MET A 119 7.64 -1.07 -7.84
CA MET A 119 7.01 -0.80 -6.55
C MET A 119 6.94 -2.08 -5.71
N GLN A 120 7.00 -1.93 -4.40
CA GLN A 120 6.85 -3.06 -3.49
C GLN A 120 5.44 -3.67 -3.59
N SER A 121 5.35 -5.00 -3.60
CA SER A 121 4.09 -5.73 -3.46
C SER A 121 3.51 -5.54 -2.06
N VAL A 122 2.24 -5.16 -1.99
CA VAL A 122 1.48 -5.03 -0.72
C VAL A 122 1.04 -6.41 -0.20
N PHE A 123 0.96 -7.41 -1.07
CA PHE A 123 0.43 -8.74 -0.70
C PHE A 123 1.54 -9.77 -0.58
N TYR A 124 2.75 -9.36 -0.18
CA TYR A 124 3.89 -10.28 -0.05
C TYR A 124 4.18 -10.61 1.42
N PRO A 125 4.38 -11.89 1.79
CA PRO A 125 4.16 -13.10 0.98
C PRO A 125 2.66 -13.36 0.75
N ASP A 126 2.30 -13.98 -0.38
CA ASP A 126 0.91 -14.07 -0.83
C ASP A 126 0.28 -15.47 -0.73
N ASP A 127 1.05 -16.48 -0.29
CA ASP A 127 0.72 -17.89 -0.47
C ASP A 127 -0.51 -18.35 0.35
N ARG A 128 -0.81 -17.67 1.46
CA ARG A 128 -1.92 -18.01 2.37
C ARG A 128 -3.06 -17.00 2.31
N ILE A 129 -3.03 -16.04 1.40
CA ILE A 129 -4.05 -14.98 1.32
C ILE A 129 -5.38 -15.58 0.83
N ASN A 130 -6.42 -15.45 1.65
CA ASN A 130 -7.76 -15.95 1.35
C ASN A 130 -8.49 -15.05 0.36
N ALA A 131 -8.44 -13.73 0.58
CA ALA A 131 -9.13 -12.76 -0.24
C ALA A 131 -8.33 -11.45 -0.33
N ARG A 132 -8.48 -10.77 -1.47
CA ARG A 132 -7.83 -9.49 -1.79
C ARG A 132 -8.91 -8.50 -2.21
N TYR A 133 -8.82 -7.29 -1.71
CA TYR A 133 -9.78 -6.22 -1.94
C TYR A 133 -9.05 -4.94 -2.39
N ASP A 134 -9.63 -4.26 -3.38
CA ASP A 134 -9.34 -2.88 -3.75
C ASP A 134 -10.50 -2.03 -3.21
N ILE A 135 -10.24 -1.18 -2.22
CA ILE A 135 -11.26 -0.36 -1.55
C ILE A 135 -11.06 1.11 -1.88
N LYS A 136 -12.15 1.84 -2.13
CA LYS A 136 -12.14 3.31 -2.34
C LYS A 136 -13.10 4.06 -1.42
N GLY A 137 -13.90 3.35 -0.63
CA GLY A 137 -14.97 3.88 0.21
C GLY A 137 -16.15 4.42 -0.59
N CYS A 138 -16.51 3.81 -1.72
CA CYS A 138 -17.65 4.28 -2.52
C CYS A 138 -18.41 3.11 -3.19
N GLU A 139 -19.55 3.39 -3.82
CA GLU A 139 -20.43 2.34 -4.36
C GLU A 139 -20.30 2.13 -5.87
N VAL A 140 -20.17 3.21 -6.64
CA VAL A 140 -20.31 3.12 -8.11
C VAL A 140 -19.13 2.38 -8.74
N SER A 141 -19.44 1.28 -9.45
CA SER A 141 -18.47 0.37 -10.08
C SER A 141 -17.53 -0.33 -9.08
N ARG A 142 -18.02 -0.56 -7.85
CA ARG A 142 -17.25 -1.14 -6.74
C ARG A 142 -17.67 -2.56 -6.37
N TRP A 143 -18.10 -3.33 -7.37
CA TRP A 143 -18.30 -4.78 -7.30
C TRP A 143 -17.45 -5.49 -8.37
N THR A 144 -17.07 -6.73 -8.09
CA THR A 144 -16.40 -7.66 -9.01
C THR A 144 -17.00 -9.05 -8.80
N GLU A 145 -17.23 -9.79 -9.89
CA GLU A 145 -17.64 -11.20 -9.83
C GLU A 145 -16.52 -12.04 -9.17
N PRO A 146 -16.79 -12.74 -8.06
CA PRO A 146 -15.82 -13.63 -7.44
C PRO A 146 -15.39 -14.78 -8.36
N ALA A 147 -14.19 -15.30 -8.15
CA ALA A 147 -13.77 -16.52 -8.84
C ALA A 147 -14.63 -17.71 -8.35
N PRO A 148 -14.94 -18.68 -9.23
CA PRO A 148 -15.56 -19.93 -8.80
C PRO A 148 -14.74 -20.64 -7.73
N GLU A 149 -15.40 -21.36 -6.82
CA GLU A 149 -14.72 -22.17 -5.82
C GLU A 149 -13.75 -23.17 -6.46
N GLY A 150 -12.55 -23.29 -5.89
CA GLY A 150 -11.47 -24.14 -6.42
C GLY A 150 -10.70 -23.58 -7.61
N SER A 151 -11.07 -22.40 -8.14
CA SER A 151 -10.31 -21.72 -9.18
C SER A 151 -8.97 -21.19 -8.65
N GLN A 152 -7.91 -21.34 -9.45
CA GLN A 152 -6.60 -20.74 -9.17
C GLN A 152 -6.51 -19.27 -9.62
N ILE A 153 -7.59 -18.72 -10.18
CA ILE A 153 -7.63 -17.33 -10.66
C ILE A 153 -7.68 -16.39 -9.46
N ILE A 154 -6.64 -15.58 -9.31
CA ILE A 154 -6.61 -14.52 -8.31
C ILE A 154 -7.49 -13.36 -8.78
N VAL A 155 -8.63 -13.18 -8.10
CA VAL A 155 -9.53 -12.04 -8.32
C VAL A 155 -9.37 -11.02 -7.19
N VAL A 156 -9.27 -9.74 -7.57
CA VAL A 156 -9.31 -8.63 -6.61
C VAL A 156 -10.75 -8.13 -6.50
N LEU A 157 -11.33 -8.37 -5.34
CA LEU A 157 -12.66 -7.95 -4.94
C LEU A 157 -12.69 -6.45 -4.64
N LYS A 158 -13.87 -5.87 -4.44
CA LYS A 158 -14.03 -4.43 -4.19
C LYS A 158 -14.94 -4.15 -3.00
N ASP A 159 -15.27 -2.88 -2.76
CA ASP A 159 -16.03 -2.38 -1.61
C ASP A 159 -17.33 -3.17 -1.39
N LEU A 160 -18.14 -3.37 -2.42
CA LEU A 160 -19.43 -4.06 -2.31
C LEU A 160 -19.27 -5.57 -2.04
N ASN A 161 -18.11 -6.15 -2.34
CA ASN A 161 -17.81 -7.54 -1.98
C ASN A 161 -17.36 -7.67 -0.52
N PHE A 162 -16.91 -6.57 0.11
CA PHE A 162 -16.45 -6.54 1.50
C PHE A 162 -17.59 -6.24 2.49
N GLU A 163 -18.78 -5.87 2.02
CA GLU A 163 -19.93 -5.57 2.88
C GLU A 163 -20.23 -6.71 3.86
N GLY A 164 -20.49 -6.35 5.12
CA GLY A 164 -20.71 -7.30 6.21
C GLY A 164 -19.43 -7.89 6.83
N GLN A 165 -18.25 -7.61 6.26
CA GLN A 165 -16.96 -8.02 6.82
C GLN A 165 -16.31 -6.89 7.63
N TYR A 166 -15.40 -7.26 8.54
CA TYR A 166 -14.66 -6.33 9.40
C TYR A 166 -13.20 -6.72 9.49
N ILE A 167 -12.35 -5.70 9.64
CA ILE A 167 -10.94 -5.83 9.99
C ILE A 167 -10.84 -5.82 11.53
N THR A 168 -10.67 -6.98 12.14
CA THR A 168 -10.59 -7.14 13.60
C THR A 168 -9.15 -6.96 14.09
N LEU A 169 -8.87 -5.89 14.82
CA LEU A 169 -7.50 -5.49 15.18
C LEU A 169 -7.27 -5.23 16.67
N ASP A 170 -8.31 -5.24 17.48
CA ASP A 170 -8.23 -5.00 18.93
C ASP A 170 -7.36 -3.78 19.26
N GLN A 171 -6.18 -4.00 19.87
CA GLN A 171 -5.25 -2.95 20.28
C GLN A 171 -4.59 -2.20 19.12
N GLN A 172 -4.53 -2.79 17.92
CA GLN A 172 -3.91 -2.19 16.73
C GLN A 172 -4.86 -1.24 15.98
N ARG A 173 -6.17 -1.26 16.29
CA ARG A 173 -7.16 -0.43 15.58
C ARG A 173 -6.85 1.07 15.65
N PRO A 174 -6.57 1.69 16.82
CA PRO A 174 -6.30 3.14 16.86
C PRO A 174 -5.06 3.53 16.05
N TRP A 175 -4.07 2.63 15.98
CA TRP A 175 -2.89 2.84 15.13
C TRP A 175 -3.25 2.91 13.66
N LEU A 176 -4.01 1.93 13.15
CA LEU A 176 -4.41 1.87 11.76
C LEU A 176 -5.21 3.13 11.36
N LEU A 177 -6.18 3.53 12.18
CA LEU A 177 -6.99 4.72 11.93
C LEU A 177 -6.11 5.97 11.81
N ARG A 178 -5.17 6.15 12.74
CA ARG A 178 -4.26 7.28 12.72
C ARG A 178 -3.32 7.26 11.51
N GLN A 179 -2.80 6.09 11.14
CA GLN A 179 -1.89 5.96 10.00
C GLN A 179 -2.59 6.25 8.67
N VAL A 180 -3.84 5.78 8.49
CA VAL A 180 -4.68 6.09 7.33
C VAL A 180 -4.95 7.59 7.24
N GLU A 181 -5.29 8.25 8.36
CA GLU A 181 -5.49 9.70 8.39
C GLU A 181 -4.23 10.45 7.94
N ILE A 182 -3.05 10.09 8.47
CA ILE A 182 -1.76 10.71 8.12
C ILE A 182 -1.47 10.58 6.63
N ASP A 183 -1.62 9.37 6.08
CA ASP A 183 -1.28 9.08 4.68
C ASP A 183 -2.29 9.71 3.71
N THR A 184 -3.59 9.67 4.03
CA THR A 184 -4.62 10.28 3.18
C THR A 184 -4.57 11.80 3.23
N HIS A 185 -4.20 12.40 4.37
CA HIS A 185 -3.96 13.85 4.46
C HIS A 185 -2.76 14.29 3.61
N PHE A 186 -1.68 13.50 3.58
CA PHE A 186 -0.56 13.74 2.66
C PHE A 186 -1.01 13.73 1.19
N LEU A 187 -1.81 12.73 0.79
CA LEU A 187 -2.35 12.66 -0.58
C LEU A 187 -3.32 13.80 -0.91
N CYS A 188 -4.13 14.21 0.06
CA CYS A 188 -5.03 15.36 -0.05
C CYS A 188 -4.26 16.65 -0.33
N ARG A 189 -3.16 16.90 0.41
CA ARG A 189 -2.26 18.05 0.16
C ARG A 189 -1.62 18.04 -1.22
N LEU A 190 -1.34 16.85 -1.76
CA LEU A 190 -0.86 16.68 -3.14
C LEU A 190 -1.96 16.80 -4.19
N ASN A 191 -3.21 17.08 -3.78
CA ASN A 191 -4.38 17.16 -4.63
C ASN A 191 -4.61 15.84 -5.42
N VAL A 192 -4.29 14.70 -4.80
CA VAL A 192 -4.46 13.36 -5.37
C VAL A 192 -5.78 12.76 -4.92
N LEU A 193 -6.45 12.02 -5.81
CA LEU A 193 -7.67 11.26 -5.56
C LEU A 193 -7.60 9.90 -6.24
N ASP A 194 -8.71 9.15 -6.25
CA ASP A 194 -8.88 7.88 -6.96
C ASP A 194 -7.87 6.78 -6.53
N TYR A 195 -7.13 6.96 -5.43
CA TYR A 195 -6.24 5.96 -4.84
C TYR A 195 -7.01 4.87 -4.10
N SER A 196 -6.50 3.64 -4.12
CA SER A 196 -7.15 2.50 -3.48
C SER A 196 -6.43 2.12 -2.19
N LEU A 197 -7.20 1.75 -1.15
CA LEU A 197 -6.69 0.95 -0.04
C LEU A 197 -6.78 -0.52 -0.45
N LEU A 198 -5.64 -1.14 -0.70
CA LEU A 198 -5.53 -2.57 -0.82
C LEU A 198 -5.64 -3.21 0.56
N LEU A 199 -6.44 -4.25 0.64
CA LEU A 199 -6.65 -5.06 1.84
C LEU A 199 -6.61 -6.54 1.45
N ALA A 200 -5.86 -7.33 2.19
CA ALA A 200 -5.97 -8.78 2.15
C ALA A 200 -5.94 -9.36 3.55
N HIS A 201 -6.46 -10.57 3.71
CA HIS A 201 -6.42 -11.26 5.00
C HIS A 201 -6.10 -12.74 4.82
N GLN A 202 -5.47 -13.31 5.86
CA GLN A 202 -5.24 -14.74 6.01
C GLN A 202 -5.39 -15.15 7.48
N PRO A 203 -5.86 -16.37 7.78
CA PRO A 203 -5.82 -16.90 9.13
C PRO A 203 -4.40 -17.00 9.67
N LEU A 204 -4.19 -16.64 10.93
CA LEU A 204 -2.93 -16.91 11.62
C LEU A 204 -2.75 -18.42 11.86
N HIS A 205 -1.53 -18.92 11.69
CA HIS A 205 -1.18 -20.29 12.07
C HIS A 205 -1.29 -20.45 13.60
N HIS A 206 -1.55 -21.66 14.08
CA HIS A 206 -1.70 -21.93 15.51
C HIS A 206 -0.49 -21.43 16.33
N ASP A 207 0.73 -21.66 15.84
CA ASP A 207 1.96 -21.22 16.52
C ASP A 207 2.10 -19.68 16.59
N GLU A 208 1.59 -18.97 15.58
CA GLU A 208 1.58 -17.50 15.53
C GLU A 208 0.62 -16.93 16.59
N ARG A 209 -0.51 -17.61 16.83
CA ARG A 209 -1.49 -17.24 17.87
C ARG A 209 -0.93 -17.44 19.28
N HIS A 210 -0.19 -18.53 19.52
CA HIS A 210 0.39 -18.81 20.84
C HIS A 210 1.53 -17.85 21.20
N GLN A 211 2.34 -17.44 20.22
CA GLN A 211 3.36 -16.42 20.47
C GLN A 211 2.73 -15.09 20.86
N SER A 212 1.67 -14.63 20.17
CA SER A 212 1.01 -13.37 20.52
C SER A 212 0.43 -13.39 21.94
N LEU A 213 -0.19 -14.50 22.35
CA LEU A 213 -0.73 -14.72 23.70
C LEU A 213 0.35 -14.76 24.78
N SER A 214 1.44 -15.50 24.54
CA SER A 214 2.58 -15.58 25.47
C SER A 214 3.18 -14.19 25.72
N PHE A 215 3.41 -13.43 24.65
CA PHE A 215 3.96 -12.09 24.71
C PHE A 215 2.99 -11.04 25.29
N ALA A 216 1.68 -11.16 25.05
CA ALA A 216 0.66 -10.31 25.68
C ALA A 216 0.57 -10.58 27.18
N SER A 217 0.64 -11.85 27.60
CA SER A 217 0.65 -12.23 29.01
C SER A 217 1.89 -11.72 29.75
N LEU A 218 3.05 -11.71 29.07
CA LEU A 218 4.29 -11.19 29.62
C LEU A 218 4.22 -9.68 29.85
N ILE A 219 3.70 -8.91 28.87
CA ILE A 219 3.46 -7.47 29.02
C ILE A 219 2.46 -7.18 30.14
N MET A 220 1.36 -7.93 30.22
CA MET A 220 0.37 -7.74 31.28
C MET A 220 1.01 -7.97 32.66
N ARG A 221 1.86 -8.99 32.81
CA ARG A 221 2.62 -9.23 34.04
C ARG A 221 3.57 -8.08 34.37
N THR A 222 4.26 -7.51 33.37
CA THR A 222 5.17 -6.38 33.60
C THR A 222 4.43 -5.08 33.93
N LYS A 223 3.30 -4.79 33.26
CA LYS A 223 2.43 -3.65 33.62
C LYS A 223 1.89 -3.77 35.03
N LYS A 224 1.45 -4.98 35.43
CA LYS A 224 0.94 -5.23 36.78
C LYS A 224 2.03 -5.05 37.85
N SER A 225 3.29 -5.39 37.57
CA SER A 225 4.40 -5.15 38.49
C SER A 225 4.85 -3.69 38.56
N VAL A 226 4.75 -2.93 37.47
CA VAL A 226 5.12 -1.50 37.44
C VAL A 226 4.07 -0.63 38.14
N ILE A 227 2.78 -0.96 38.01
CA ILE A 227 1.69 -0.22 38.68
C ILE A 227 1.71 -0.45 40.21
N LEU A 228 2.26 -1.56 40.69
CA LEU A 228 2.43 -1.80 42.13
C LEU A 228 3.63 -1.03 42.74
N GLY A 229 4.48 -0.39 41.93
CA GLY A 229 5.72 0.26 42.38
C GLY A 229 5.75 1.78 42.26
N ALA A 230 4.74 2.43 41.69
CA ALA A 230 4.74 3.87 41.44
C ALA A 230 3.52 4.56 42.08
N GLN A 231 3.69 5.05 43.31
CA GLN A 231 2.93 6.21 43.77
C GLN A 231 3.72 7.48 43.44
N ASN A 232 3.01 8.46 42.85
CA ASN A 232 3.39 9.84 42.53
C ASN A 232 4.33 10.07 41.33
N SER A 233 3.76 10.53 40.21
CA SER A 233 3.83 11.93 39.74
C SER A 233 3.42 12.05 38.26
N ASP A 234 2.76 13.17 37.94
CA ASP A 234 2.30 13.58 36.61
C ASP A 234 3.42 13.59 35.56
N ALA A 235 3.25 12.76 34.52
CA ALA A 235 3.82 12.99 33.20
C ALA A 235 2.96 12.26 32.16
N THR A 236 2.25 13.05 31.36
CA THR A 236 1.54 12.57 30.17
C THR A 236 2.57 12.17 29.12
N GLU A 237 3.10 10.96 29.21
CA GLU A 237 3.93 10.41 28.16
C GLU A 237 3.16 9.32 27.39
N LEU A 238 3.37 9.33 26.08
CA LEU A 238 2.90 8.34 25.11
C LEU A 238 4.04 7.35 24.71
N PRO A 239 4.84 6.69 25.61
CA PRO A 239 5.90 5.80 25.16
C PRO A 239 5.37 4.43 24.70
N ASP A 240 4.18 4.03 25.15
CA ASP A 240 3.66 2.66 25.02
C ASP A 240 3.32 2.30 23.55
N PHE A 241 2.91 3.28 22.75
CA PHE A 241 2.57 3.08 21.34
C PHE A 241 3.77 2.75 20.46
N ARG A 242 4.98 3.20 20.84
CA ARG A 242 6.21 2.92 20.08
C ARG A 242 6.75 1.52 20.33
N ALA A 243 6.43 0.89 21.46
CA ALA A 243 6.92 -0.43 21.80
C ALA A 243 6.06 -1.57 21.21
N GLN A 244 4.73 -1.41 21.18
CA GLN A 244 3.82 -2.41 20.59
C GLN A 244 4.00 -2.56 19.08
N ASN A 245 4.39 -1.49 18.38
CA ASN A 245 4.68 -1.52 16.94
C ASN A 245 6.06 -2.12 16.58
N ARG A 246 6.87 -2.50 17.59
CA ARG A 246 8.14 -3.24 17.37
C ARG A 246 7.95 -4.76 17.24
N ARG A 247 6.73 -5.29 17.45
CA ARG A 247 6.46 -6.73 17.32
C ARG A 247 6.32 -7.23 15.88
N LEU A 248 6.36 -6.32 14.90
CA LEU A 248 6.46 -6.68 13.50
C LEU A 248 7.95 -6.87 13.11
N LEU A 249 8.48 -8.05 13.46
CA LEU A 249 9.69 -8.74 12.97
C LEU A 249 10.91 -8.76 13.92
N PRO A 250 11.18 -9.91 14.58
CA PRO A 250 12.41 -10.06 15.33
C PRO A 250 13.66 -10.17 14.44
N ASN A 251 13.59 -10.72 13.21
CA ASN A 251 14.82 -11.17 12.53
C ASN A 251 14.93 -11.03 11.00
N LEU A 252 14.14 -10.23 10.27
CA LEU A 252 14.53 -9.76 8.91
C LEU A 252 13.65 -8.62 8.36
N LYS A 253 14.16 -8.04 7.27
CA LYS A 253 13.75 -6.80 6.60
C LYS A 253 12.50 -7.00 5.73
N ASN A 254 11.31 -6.76 6.30
CA ASN A 254 10.27 -5.83 5.80
C ASN A 254 8.86 -6.14 6.40
N PRO A 255 8.43 -5.42 7.45
CA PRO A 255 7.10 -5.52 8.06
C PRO A 255 6.06 -4.51 7.53
N LEU A 256 6.38 -3.74 6.49
CA LEU A 256 5.77 -2.44 6.26
C LEU A 256 4.44 -2.52 5.50
N HIS A 257 3.42 -3.19 6.08
CA HIS A 257 2.01 -3.21 5.65
C HIS A 257 1.21 -4.34 6.34
N VAL A 258 1.83 -5.11 7.25
CA VAL A 258 1.20 -6.26 7.89
C VAL A 258 0.72 -5.88 9.29
N ILE A 259 -0.53 -6.19 9.60
CA ILE A 259 -1.12 -5.95 10.92
C ILE A 259 -1.82 -7.23 11.36
N ASP A 260 -1.47 -7.74 12.54
CA ASP A 260 -2.08 -8.93 13.09
C ASP A 260 -3.24 -8.53 14.02
N GLY A 261 -4.40 -9.14 13.75
CA GLY A 261 -5.51 -9.24 14.70
C GLY A 261 -5.41 -10.51 15.54
N PRO A 262 -6.46 -10.85 16.29
CA PRO A 262 -6.47 -12.04 17.16
C PRO A 262 -6.41 -13.35 16.37
N GLU A 263 -7.13 -13.42 15.25
CA GLU A 263 -7.31 -14.65 14.46
C GLU A 263 -6.73 -14.57 13.05
N GLN A 264 -6.54 -13.34 12.54
CA GLN A 264 -6.23 -13.05 11.15
C GLN A 264 -5.06 -12.08 11.06
N ARG A 265 -4.23 -12.26 10.03
CA ARG A 265 -3.22 -11.31 9.57
C ARG A 265 -3.79 -10.51 8.41
N TYR A 266 -3.66 -9.20 8.46
CA TYR A 266 -4.09 -8.27 7.42
C TYR A 266 -2.90 -7.66 6.70
N PHE A 267 -3.01 -7.53 5.38
CA PHE A 267 -2.05 -6.83 4.53
C PHE A 267 -2.73 -5.58 3.98
N ILE A 268 -2.21 -4.40 4.30
CA ILE A 268 -2.86 -3.12 4.02
C ILE A 268 -1.90 -2.15 3.36
N GLY A 269 -2.29 -1.55 2.23
CA GLY A 269 -1.47 -0.56 1.55
C GLY A 269 -2.27 0.37 0.64
N ILE A 270 -1.82 1.62 0.49
CA ILE A 270 -2.45 2.63 -0.37
C ILE A 270 -1.69 2.72 -1.69
N ILE A 271 -2.39 2.46 -2.79
CA ILE A 271 -1.83 2.40 -4.16
C ILE A 271 -2.46 3.45 -5.09
N ASP A 272 -1.91 3.56 -6.31
CA ASP A 272 -2.46 4.39 -7.39
C ASP A 272 -2.55 5.89 -7.08
N ILE A 273 -1.52 6.40 -6.40
CA ILE A 273 -1.41 7.78 -5.90
C ILE A 273 -0.98 8.81 -6.96
N PHE A 274 -1.32 8.60 -8.23
CA PHE A 274 -0.93 9.50 -9.33
C PHE A 274 -2.08 10.31 -9.94
N THR A 275 -3.33 10.05 -9.56
CA THR A 275 -4.48 10.73 -10.15
C THR A 275 -4.71 12.09 -9.51
N VAL A 276 -4.20 13.15 -10.14
CA VAL A 276 -4.34 14.53 -9.66
C VAL A 276 -5.70 15.13 -10.02
N TYR A 277 -6.33 15.83 -9.07
CA TYR A 277 -7.61 16.52 -9.25
C TYR A 277 -7.46 17.76 -10.14
N SER A 278 -7.56 17.55 -11.45
CA SER A 278 -7.51 18.59 -12.47
C SER A 278 -8.90 19.04 -12.92
N PHE A 279 -8.98 20.07 -13.76
CA PHE A 279 -10.24 20.53 -14.35
C PHE A 279 -11.02 19.41 -15.05
N LYS A 280 -10.34 18.51 -15.77
CA LYS A 280 -10.97 17.34 -16.39
C LYS A 280 -11.67 16.45 -15.36
N LYS A 281 -11.09 16.29 -14.17
CA LYS A 281 -11.68 15.52 -13.07
C LYS A 281 -12.86 16.24 -12.43
N ARG A 282 -12.84 17.57 -12.36
CA ARG A 282 -14.00 18.38 -11.94
C ARG A 282 -15.21 18.18 -12.87
N LEU A 283 -14.96 18.15 -14.18
CA LEU A 283 -16.00 17.88 -15.17
C LEU A 283 -16.52 16.44 -15.08
N GLU A 284 -15.62 15.46 -14.91
CA GLU A 284 -15.99 14.06 -14.68
C GLU A 284 -16.87 13.91 -13.41
N HIS A 285 -16.53 14.61 -12.32
CA HIS A 285 -17.34 14.66 -11.10
C HIS A 285 -18.74 15.21 -11.38
N TRP A 286 -18.83 16.36 -12.06
CA TRP A 286 -20.11 17.00 -12.39
C TRP A 286 -21.01 16.07 -13.22
N TRP A 287 -20.43 15.43 -14.23
CA TRP A 287 -21.16 14.48 -15.07
C TRP A 287 -21.62 13.24 -14.29
N LYS A 288 -20.77 12.67 -13.42
CA LYS A 288 -21.16 11.53 -12.57
C LYS A 288 -22.27 11.87 -11.59
N ARG A 289 -22.25 13.07 -11.02
CA ARG A 289 -23.30 13.57 -10.12
C ARG A 289 -24.65 13.64 -10.81
N LEU A 290 -24.68 14.00 -12.10
CA LEU A 290 -25.90 14.00 -12.91
C LEU A 290 -26.36 12.58 -13.27
N ARG A 291 -25.44 11.68 -13.61
CA ARG A 291 -25.77 10.31 -14.04
C ARG A 291 -26.18 9.38 -12.90
N HIS A 292 -25.60 9.56 -11.72
CA HIS A 292 -25.81 8.71 -10.54
C HIS A 292 -26.24 9.54 -9.33
N PRO A 293 -27.44 10.13 -9.35
CA PRO A 293 -27.93 10.93 -8.24
C PRO A 293 -28.01 10.08 -6.96
N GLY A 294 -27.51 10.65 -5.85
CA GLY A 294 -27.55 10.01 -4.53
C GLY A 294 -26.51 8.90 -4.28
N ARG A 295 -25.70 8.50 -5.28
CA ARG A 295 -24.68 7.45 -5.10
C ARG A 295 -23.28 8.03 -4.91
N SER A 296 -22.47 7.36 -4.10
CA SER A 296 -21.07 7.74 -3.87
C SER A 296 -20.14 7.25 -4.99
N PHE A 297 -19.18 8.08 -5.43
CA PHE A 297 -18.20 7.71 -6.45
C PHE A 297 -16.81 8.30 -6.17
N SER A 298 -15.78 7.70 -6.78
CA SER A 298 -14.39 8.01 -6.47
C SER A 298 -13.95 9.43 -6.89
N THR A 299 -14.53 9.99 -7.94
CA THR A 299 -14.10 11.29 -8.49
C THR A 299 -14.73 12.46 -7.75
N VAL A 300 -14.28 12.76 -6.54
CA VAL A 300 -14.71 13.91 -5.71
C VAL A 300 -13.52 14.82 -5.40
N SER A 301 -13.72 15.93 -4.66
CA SER A 301 -12.59 16.74 -4.19
C SER A 301 -11.66 15.89 -3.30
N PRO A 302 -10.34 16.15 -3.28
CA PRO A 302 -9.42 15.40 -2.44
C PRO A 302 -9.77 15.44 -0.95
N GLN A 303 -10.32 16.55 -0.46
CA GLN A 303 -10.79 16.69 0.92
C GLN A 303 -11.94 15.72 1.22
N THR A 304 -12.95 15.68 0.34
CA THR A 304 -14.07 14.74 0.51
C THR A 304 -13.59 13.29 0.34
N TYR A 305 -12.64 13.04 -0.56
CA TYR A 305 -12.08 11.71 -0.77
C TYR A 305 -11.34 11.19 0.47
N CYS A 306 -10.46 12.00 1.07
CA CYS A 306 -9.66 11.57 2.21
C CYS A 306 -10.54 11.30 3.43
N LEU A 307 -11.52 12.17 3.71
CA LEU A 307 -12.46 11.98 4.82
C LEU A 307 -13.26 10.69 4.65
N ARG A 308 -13.85 10.50 3.46
CA ARG A 308 -14.63 9.30 3.14
C ARG A 308 -13.82 8.01 3.33
N LEU A 309 -12.55 7.97 2.91
CA LEU A 309 -11.74 6.77 3.09
C LEU A 309 -11.40 6.54 4.57
N CYS A 310 -11.16 7.61 5.35
CA CYS A 310 -10.95 7.49 6.80
C CYS A 310 -12.20 6.95 7.51
N GLU A 311 -13.38 7.49 7.18
CA GLU A 311 -14.68 7.03 7.68
C GLU A 311 -14.90 5.55 7.33
N TRP A 312 -14.64 5.16 6.07
CA TRP A 312 -14.76 3.76 5.66
C TRP A 312 -13.89 2.83 6.53
N VAL A 313 -12.63 3.17 6.78
CA VAL A 313 -11.74 2.35 7.64
C VAL A 313 -12.24 2.34 9.08
N GLN A 314 -12.74 3.47 9.59
CA GLN A 314 -13.32 3.56 10.93
C GLN A 314 -14.53 2.63 11.12
N ASP A 315 -15.42 2.59 10.13
CA ASP A 315 -16.65 1.79 10.16
C ASP A 315 -16.39 0.30 9.95
N HIS A 316 -15.33 -0.04 9.22
CA HIS A 316 -14.99 -1.42 8.84
C HIS A 316 -13.85 -2.02 9.68
N THR A 317 -13.43 -1.35 10.76
CA THR A 317 -12.46 -1.88 11.73
C THR A 317 -13.11 -2.07 13.10
N LYS A 318 -12.78 -3.17 13.78
CA LYS A 318 -13.26 -3.48 15.14
C LYS A 318 -12.10 -3.64 16.10
#